data_AF-A0A212PEW1-F1
#
_entry.id   AF-A0A212PEW1-F1
#
_cell.length_a   1.000
_cell.length_b   1.000
_cell.length_c   1.000
_cell.angle_alpha   90.00
_cell.angle_beta   90.00
_cell.angle_gamma   90.00
#
_symmetry.space_group_name_H-M   'P 1'
#
loop_
_entity.id
_entity.type
_entity.pdbx_description
1 polymer ?
#
loop_
_entity_poly.entity_id
_entity_poly.type
_entity_poly.pdbx_seq_one_letter_code
_entity_poly.pdbx_strand_id
1 'polypeptide(L)'
;MKVTERTLVELCRRVNGDQLKCWNSGLKVERCGNEYILIRLIRKPKEGQPRYLDIYSGSPREVKAFIDGYVHAAELTNRGD
;
A
#
# COMPACT_ATOMS: atom_id res chain seq x y z
N MET A 1 11.39 13.01 -12.48
CA MET A 1 10.75 13.44 -11.20
C MET A 1 11.32 12.57 -10.08
N LYS A 2 11.83 13.15 -8.98
CA LYS A 2 12.39 12.37 -7.86
C LYS A 2 11.23 11.80 -7.03
N VAL A 3 11.19 10.48 -6.84
CA VAL A 3 10.20 9.86 -5.93
C VAL A 3 10.64 10.18 -4.50
N THR A 4 9.79 10.88 -3.78
CA THR A 4 10.02 11.28 -2.38
C THR A 4 9.04 10.56 -1.46
N GLU A 5 9.30 10.61 -0.16
CA GLU A 5 8.36 10.15 0.86
C GLU A 5 6.95 10.71 0.66
N ARG A 6 6.86 12.02 0.39
CA ARG A 6 5.59 12.70 0.13
C ARG A 6 4.85 12.08 -1.05
N THR A 7 5.56 11.73 -2.12
CA THR A 7 4.98 11.03 -3.28
C THR A 7 4.37 9.69 -2.87
N LEU A 8 5.08 8.90 -2.05
CA LEU A 8 4.60 7.61 -1.57
C LEU A 8 3.39 7.75 -0.65
N VAL A 9 3.41 8.71 0.28
CA VAL A 9 2.30 9.00 1.20
C VAL A 9 1.05 9.46 0.43
N GLU A 10 1.20 10.36 -0.54
CA GLU A 10 0.11 10.83 -1.39
C GLU A 10 -0.50 9.69 -2.22
N LEU A 11 0.33 8.78 -2.75
CA LEU A 11 -0.13 7.56 -3.42
C LEU A 11 -0.94 6.68 -2.49
N CYS A 12 -0.42 6.33 -1.30
CA CYS A 12 -1.17 5.53 -0.33
C CYS A 12 -2.51 6.19 0.03
N ARG A 13 -2.54 7.51 0.23
CA ARG A 13 -3.76 8.25 0.55
C ARG A 13 -4.80 8.14 -0.57
N ARG A 14 -4.40 8.29 -1.82
CA ARG A 14 -5.27 8.14 -2.99
C ARG A 14 -5.84 6.72 -3.09
N VAL A 15 -4.97 5.71 -3.03
CA VAL A 15 -5.36 4.29 -3.11
C VAL A 15 -6.32 3.89 -1.98
N ASN A 16 -6.08 4.39 -0.77
CA ASN A 16 -6.95 4.16 0.39
C ASN A 16 -8.34 4.81 0.25
N GLY A 17 -8.42 5.93 -0.47
CA GLY A 17 -9.66 6.67 -0.71
C GLY A 17 -10.53 6.02 -1.78
N ASP A 18 -9.90 5.58 -2.87
CA ASP A 18 -10.57 5.20 -4.12
C ASP A 18 -10.82 3.68 -4.21
N GLN A 19 -9.84 2.84 -3.84
CA GLN A 19 -9.87 1.40 -4.15
C GLN A 19 -9.99 0.49 -2.93
N LEU A 20 -9.29 0.79 -1.83
CA LEU A 20 -9.19 -0.15 -0.70
C LEU A 20 -10.32 -0.04 0.33
N LYS A 21 -11.25 0.92 0.17
CA LYS A 21 -12.47 0.99 0.99
C LYS A 21 -13.26 -0.31 0.92
N CYS A 22 -13.33 -0.93 -0.26
CA CYS A 22 -14.08 -2.15 -0.52
C CYS A 22 -13.42 -3.39 0.11
N TRP A 23 -12.11 -3.35 0.35
CA TRP A 23 -11.30 -4.52 0.75
C TRP A 23 -11.04 -4.61 2.25
N ASN A 24 -11.67 -3.76 3.07
CA ASN A 24 -11.34 -3.59 4.50
C ASN A 24 -9.82 -3.45 4.73
N SER A 25 -9.12 -2.83 3.78
CA SER A 25 -7.67 -2.77 3.74
C SER A 25 -7.21 -1.31 3.63
N GLY A 26 -5.97 -1.05 4.01
CA GLY A 26 -5.29 0.20 3.72
C GLY A 26 -3.81 -0.04 3.42
N LEU A 27 -3.16 0.94 2.83
CA LEU A 27 -1.71 1.00 2.66
C LEU A 27 -1.14 2.17 3.47
N LYS A 28 0.02 1.94 4.07
CA LYS A 28 0.84 2.94 4.73
C LYS A 28 2.28 2.71 4.30
N VAL A 29 3.04 3.79 4.18
CA VAL A 29 4.50 3.70 4.04
C VAL A 29 5.17 4.24 5.30
N GLU A 30 6.24 3.59 5.71
CA GLU A 30 7.11 4.05 6.80
C GLU A 30 8.54 4.12 6.29
N ARG A 31 9.28 5.13 6.77
CA ARG A 31 10.70 5.27 6.43
C ARG A 31 11.54 4.46 7.41
N CYS A 32 12.39 3.58 6.90
CA CYS A 32 13.37 2.84 7.68
C CYS A 32 14.78 3.14 7.14
N GLY A 33 15.44 4.14 7.74
CA GLY A 33 16.75 4.61 7.28
C GLY A 33 16.69 5.19 5.86
N ASN A 34 17.32 4.48 4.91
CA ASN A 34 17.37 4.83 3.50
C ASN A 34 16.28 4.15 2.65
N GLU A 35 15.52 3.24 3.27
CA GLU A 35 14.47 2.48 2.61
C GLU A 35 13.09 2.88 3.11
N TYR A 36 12.08 2.42 2.40
CA TYR A 36 10.68 2.57 2.75
C TYR A 36 10.04 1.19 2.86
N ILE A 37 9.26 1.00 3.92
CA ILE A 37 8.47 -0.20 4.16
C ILE A 37 7.03 0.13 3.79
N LEU A 38 6.44 -0.68 2.91
CA LEU A 38 5.03 -0.65 2.59
C LEU A 38 4.29 -1.63 3.51
N ILE A 39 3.31 -1.10 4.21
CA ILE A 39 2.52 -1.81 5.22
C ILE A 39 1.08 -1.87 4.74
N ARG A 40 0.50 -3.07 4.73
CA ARG A 40 -0.93 -3.30 4.57
C ARG A 40 -1.60 -3.22 5.93
N LEU A 41 -2.52 -2.29 6.10
CA LEU A 41 -3.38 -2.17 7.27
C LEU A 41 -4.65 -3.00 7.07
N ILE A 42 -5.02 -3.79 8.07
CA ILE A 42 -6.23 -4.61 8.07
C ILE A 42 -7.26 -3.91 8.97
N ARG A 43 -8.34 -3.38 8.38
CA ARG A 43 -9.36 -2.57 9.10
C ARG A 43 -10.26 -3.42 9.99
N LYS A 44 -10.55 -4.66 9.59
CA LYS A 44 -11.38 -5.62 10.34
C LYS A 44 -10.61 -6.94 10.52
N PRO A 45 -9.54 -6.95 11.33
CA PRO A 45 -8.78 -8.17 11.59
C PRO A 45 -9.66 -9.16 12.35
N LYS A 46 -9.57 -10.45 12.01
CA LYS A 46 -10.19 -11.50 12.81
C LYS A 46 -9.44 -11.65 14.13
N GLU A 47 -10.09 -12.23 15.13
CA GLU A 47 -9.45 -12.52 16.41
C GLU A 47 -8.20 -13.39 16.20
N GLY A 48 -7.09 -13.02 16.85
CA GLY A 48 -5.79 -13.67 16.67
C GLY A 48 -5.02 -13.29 15.40
N GLN A 49 -5.56 -12.45 14.51
CA GLN A 49 -4.83 -11.99 13.32
C GLN A 49 -4.10 -10.66 13.54
N PRO A 50 -2.95 -10.46 12.86
CA PRO A 50 -2.24 -9.19 12.93
C PRO A 50 -3.07 -8.06 12.33
N ARG A 51 -2.94 -6.85 12.90
CA ARG A 51 -3.66 -5.64 12.42
C ARG A 51 -2.99 -5.01 11.20
N TYR A 52 -1.75 -5.38 10.92
CA TYR A 52 -0.97 -4.89 9.81
C TYR A 52 0.03 -5.96 9.35
N LEU A 53 0.47 -5.85 8.10
CA LEU A 53 1.46 -6.73 7.49
C LEU A 53 2.44 -5.89 6.68
N ASP A 54 3.72 -6.13 6.88
CA ASP A 54 4.76 -5.55 6.03
C ASP A 54 4.78 -6.36 4.74
N ILE A 55 4.47 -5.72 3.63
CA ILE A 55 4.27 -6.40 2.34
C ILE A 55 5.43 -6.18 1.37
N TYR A 56 6.22 -5.13 1.56
CA TYR A 56 7.37 -4.84 0.72
C TYR A 56 8.32 -3.83 1.40
N SER A 57 9.62 -3.93 1.15
CA SER A 57 10.63 -2.94 1.55
C SER A 57 11.58 -2.65 0.40
N GLY A 58 11.96 -1.40 0.21
CA GLY A 58 12.97 -1.03 -0.78
C GLY A 58 13.17 0.46 -0.94
N SER A 59 13.85 0.85 -2.02
CA SER A 59 14.06 2.26 -2.37
C SER A 59 12.71 2.95 -2.69
N PRO A 60 12.64 4.29 -2.64
CA PRO A 60 11.41 5.00 -2.97
C PRO A 60 10.83 4.64 -4.35
N ARG A 61 11.71 4.38 -5.34
CA ARG A 61 11.28 4.02 -6.70
C ARG A 61 10.66 2.63 -6.74
N GLU A 62 11.26 1.67 -6.04
CA GLU A 62 10.76 0.30 -5.95
C GLU A 62 9.43 0.25 -5.21
N VAL A 63 9.32 0.95 -4.08
CA VAL A 63 8.05 1.02 -3.32
C VAL A 63 6.94 1.64 -4.17
N LYS A 64 7.24 2.70 -4.94
CA LYS A 64 6.26 3.28 -5.87
C LYS A 64 5.80 2.25 -6.91
N ALA A 65 6.75 1.57 -7.57
CA ALA A 65 6.43 0.57 -8.59
C ALA A 65 5.57 -0.57 -8.02
N PHE A 66 5.86 -1.00 -6.79
CA PHE A 66 5.05 -1.99 -6.09
C PHE A 66 3.63 -1.49 -5.84
N ILE A 67 3.46 -0.27 -5.31
CA ILE A 67 2.12 0.32 -5.07
C ILE A 67 1.31 0.36 -6.37
N ASP A 68 1.91 0.83 -7.46
CA ASP A 68 1.23 0.92 -8.77
C ASP A 68 0.77 -0.46 -9.27
N GLY A 69 1.63 -1.49 -9.16
CA GLY A 69 1.26 -2.86 -9.52
C GLY A 69 0.18 -3.47 -8.62
N TYR A 70 0.25 -3.22 -7.32
CA TYR A 70 -0.73 -3.69 -6.33
C TYR A 70 -2.13 -3.10 -6.60
N VAL A 71 -2.18 -1.81 -6.90
CA VAL A 71 -3.39 -1.07 -7.31
C VAL A 71 -3.98 -1.68 -8.57
N HIS A 72 -3.16 -1.89 -9.60
CA HIS A 72 -3.62 -2.47 -10.86
C HIS A 72 -4.19 -3.88 -10.67
N ALA A 73 -3.52 -4.74 -9.89
CA ALA A 73 -4.01 -6.07 -9.58
C ALA A 73 -5.34 -6.05 -8.79
N ALA A 74 -5.50 -5.10 -7.86
CA ALA A 74 -6.73 -4.92 -7.11
C ALA A 74 -7.89 -4.43 -8.01
N GLU A 75 -7.62 -3.54 -8.97
CA GLU A 75 -8.61 -3.11 -9.98
C GLU A 75 -9.08 -4.27 -10.85
N LEU A 76 -8.16 -5.10 -11.36
CA LEU A 76 -8.50 -6.28 -12.15
C LEU A 76 -9.37 -7.26 -11.35
N THR A 77 -8.96 -7.56 -10.12
CA THR A 77 -9.73 -8.42 -9.21
C THR A 77 -11.14 -7.89 -8.94
N ASN A 78 -11.31 -6.57 -8.84
CA ASN A 78 -12.62 -5.94 -8.62
C ASN A 78 -13.51 -5.93 -9.88
N ARG A 79 -12.91 -6.01 -11.07
CA ARG A 79 -13.65 -6.04 -12.34
C ARG A 79 -14.13 -7.44 -12.72
N GLY A 80 -13.60 -8.49 -12.08
CA GLY A 80 -14.07 -9.86 -12.25
C GLY A 80 -13.63 -10.52 -13.56
N ASP A 81 -12.55 -10.04 -14.18
CA ASP A 81 -11.87 -10.70 -15.31
C ASP A 81 -10.94 -11.82 -14.84
#